data_AF-A0A0G4P0A7-F1
#
_entry.id   AF-A0A0G4P0A7-F1
#
_cell.length_a   1.000
_cell.length_b   1.000
_cell.length_c   1.000
_cell.angle_alpha   90.00
_cell.angle_beta   90.00
_cell.angle_gamma   90.00
#
_symmetry.space_group_name_H-M   'P 1'
#
loop_
_entity.id
_entity.type
_entity.pdbx_description
1 polymer ?
#
loop_
_entity_poly.entity_id
_entity_poly.type
_entity_poly.pdbx_seq_one_letter_code
_entity_poly.pdbx_strand_id
1 'polypeptide(L)'
;MPGPVFLASSAAYQRYLQDGETGNIALPAYEQTSDGDIIVYPGEVFCRLPGCGNGQVPLSETRCLLSHLRRHGVVVAWTPSGRLSQGTKEAFVSWYESLFAGIEKVNGNDNS
;
A
#
# COMPACT_ATOMS: atom_id res chain seq x y z
N MET A 1 -11.15 -9.09 3.66
CA MET A 1 -11.33 -7.93 2.75
C MET A 1 -11.06 -8.39 1.32
N PRO A 2 -12.00 -8.28 0.37
CA PRO A 2 -11.69 -8.60 -1.02
C PRO A 2 -10.84 -7.48 -1.63
N GLY A 3 -9.52 -7.71 -1.73
CA GLY A 3 -8.63 -6.88 -2.52
C GLY A 3 -8.76 -7.16 -4.03
N PRO A 4 -7.98 -6.47 -4.88
CA PRO A 4 -7.92 -6.77 -6.31
C PRO A 4 -7.58 -8.25 -6.55
N VAL A 5 -8.33 -8.92 -7.44
CA VAL A 5 -8.17 -10.36 -7.70
C VAL A 5 -6.73 -10.75 -8.07
N PHE A 6 -6.02 -9.88 -8.79
CA PHE A 6 -4.64 -10.16 -9.18
C PHE A 6 -3.64 -10.10 -8.01
N LEU A 7 -3.98 -9.42 -6.91
CA LEU A 7 -3.20 -9.37 -5.68
C LEU A 7 -3.57 -10.49 -4.69
N ALA A 8 -4.72 -11.16 -4.90
CA ALA A 8 -5.18 -12.21 -3.99
C ALA A 8 -4.19 -13.39 -3.88
N SER A 9 -3.41 -13.64 -4.93
CA SER A 9 -2.38 -14.68 -4.95
C SER A 9 -1.00 -14.19 -4.50
N SER A 10 -0.82 -12.91 -4.17
CA SER A 10 0.46 -12.35 -3.75
C SER A 10 0.65 -12.53 -2.24
N ALA A 11 1.71 -13.26 -1.86
CA ALA A 11 2.10 -13.42 -0.45
C ALA A 11 2.47 -12.08 0.21
N ALA A 12 3.14 -11.19 -0.53
CA ALA A 12 3.48 -9.85 -0.06
C ALA A 12 2.23 -9.01 0.24
N TYR A 13 1.19 -9.11 -0.58
CA TYR A 13 -0.09 -8.43 -0.32
C TYR A 13 -0.80 -8.99 0.92
N GLN A 14 -0.79 -10.31 1.12
CA GLN A 14 -1.35 -10.91 2.35
C GLN A 14 -0.59 -10.45 3.60
N ARG A 15 0.74 -10.40 3.52
CA ARG A 15 1.59 -9.89 4.60
C ARG A 15 1.36 -8.41 4.86
N TYR A 16 1.16 -7.59 3.82
CA TYR A 16 0.81 -6.18 3.97
C TYR A 16 -0.46 -5.98 4.80
N LEU A 17 -1.48 -6.81 4.59
CA LEU A 17 -2.71 -6.74 5.39
C LEU A 17 -2.44 -7.09 6.86
N GLN A 18 -1.71 -8.18 7.12
CA GLN A 18 -1.41 -8.65 8.48
C GLN A 18 -0.46 -7.71 9.25
N ASP A 19 0.66 -7.34 8.63
CA ASP A 19 1.68 -6.49 9.25
C ASP A 19 1.22 -5.03 9.35
N GLY A 20 0.31 -4.60 8.46
CA GLY A 20 -0.33 -3.28 8.50
C GLY A 20 -1.24 -3.09 9.73
N GLU A 21 -2.04 -4.10 10.08
CA GLU A 21 -2.91 -4.05 11.27
C GLU A 21 -2.10 -4.04 12.58
N THR A 22 -0.94 -4.67 12.58
CA THR A 22 -0.05 -4.73 13.75
C THR A 22 0.91 -3.55 13.84
N GLY A 23 1.04 -2.75 12.77
CA GLY A 23 2.04 -1.69 12.68
C GLY A 23 3.48 -2.19 12.51
N ASN A 24 3.66 -3.47 12.17
CA ASN A 24 4.97 -4.09 12.00
C ASN A 24 5.61 -3.78 10.63
N ILE A 25 4.84 -3.15 9.73
CA ILE A 25 5.33 -2.68 8.44
C ILE A 25 5.53 -1.17 8.45
N ALA A 26 6.72 -0.73 8.05
CA ALA A 26 7.00 0.67 7.80
C ALA A 26 6.49 1.04 6.41
N LEU A 27 5.28 1.60 6.33
CA LEU A 27 4.76 2.09 5.06
C LEU A 27 5.48 3.38 4.63
N PRO A 28 5.99 3.47 3.39
CA PRO A 28 6.63 4.69 2.91
C PRO A 28 5.62 5.83 2.79
N ALA A 29 6.10 7.06 2.75
CA ALA A 29 5.25 8.21 2.42
C ALA A 29 4.56 8.02 1.05
N TYR A 30 3.44 8.71 0.85
CA TYR A 30 2.77 8.71 -0.44
C TYR A 30 3.69 9.29 -1.53
N GLU A 31 3.82 8.57 -2.64
CA GLU A 31 4.37 9.13 -3.86
C GLU A 31 3.42 10.19 -4.41
N GLN A 32 3.97 11.21 -5.07
CA GLN A 32 3.20 12.31 -5.63
C GLN A 32 3.48 12.44 -7.14
N THR A 33 2.45 12.82 -7.90
CA THR A 33 2.62 13.21 -9.31
C THR A 33 3.38 14.55 -9.40
N SER A 34 3.74 14.95 -10.61
CA SER A 34 4.34 16.28 -10.87
C SER A 34 3.43 17.44 -10.43
N ASP A 35 2.11 17.22 -10.41
CA ASP A 35 1.10 18.18 -9.97
C ASP A 35 0.92 18.20 -8.44
N GLY A 36 1.61 17.31 -7.71
CA GLY A 36 1.50 17.18 -6.24
C GLY A 36 0.36 16.28 -5.77
N ASP A 37 -0.30 15.56 -6.69
CA ASP A 37 -1.38 14.65 -6.34
C ASP A 37 -0.82 13.34 -5.75
N ILE A 38 -1.41 12.87 -4.66
CA ILE A 38 -1.01 11.61 -4.03
C ILE A 38 -1.34 10.42 -4.93
N ILE A 39 -0.41 9.49 -5.10
CA ILE A 39 -0.62 8.22 -5.79
C ILE A 39 -0.99 7.14 -4.77
N VAL A 40 -2.14 6.49 -4.98
CA VAL A 40 -2.60 5.36 -4.17
C VAL A 40 -2.65 4.11 -5.05
N TYR A 41 -1.98 3.06 -4.60
CA TYR A 41 -1.92 1.81 -5.36
C TYR A 41 -3.16 0.94 -5.15
N PRO A 42 -3.57 0.15 -6.16
CA PRO A 42 -4.68 -0.78 -6.01
C PRO A 42 -4.42 -1.78 -4.88
N GLY A 43 -5.39 -1.98 -3.99
CA GLY A 43 -5.26 -2.85 -2.83
C GLY A 43 -4.82 -2.14 -1.56
N GLU A 44 -4.36 -0.89 -1.63
CA GLU A 44 -4.05 -0.13 -0.41
C GLU A 44 -5.33 0.12 0.41
N VAL A 45 -5.21 -0.09 1.73
CA VAL A 45 -6.32 0.06 2.69
C VAL A 45 -5.94 0.83 3.97
N PHE A 46 -4.65 1.08 4.20
CA PHE A 46 -4.18 1.87 5.34
C PHE A 46 -3.88 3.32 4.94
N CYS A 47 -4.24 4.27 5.80
CA CYS A 47 -3.91 5.68 5.63
C CYS A 47 -2.48 5.95 6.07
N ARG A 48 -1.63 6.44 5.17
CA ARG A 48 -0.21 6.70 5.48
C ARG A 48 0.07 8.12 5.95
N LEU A 49 -0.97 8.95 6.14
CA LEU A 49 -0.81 10.32 6.64
C LEU A 49 -0.51 10.30 8.15
N PRO A 50 0.47 11.09 8.62
CA PRO A 50 0.86 11.12 10.02
C PRO A 50 -0.31 11.58 10.90
N GLY A 51 -0.50 10.91 12.03
CA GLY A 51 -1.57 11.22 12.99
C GLY A 51 -2.95 10.69 12.61
N CYS A 52 -3.09 9.92 11.53
CA CYS A 52 -4.37 9.30 11.20
C CYS A 52 -4.57 7.95 11.93
N GLY A 53 -5.72 7.79 12.61
CA GLY A 53 -6.09 6.52 13.24
C GLY A 53 -6.31 5.36 12.26
N ASN A 54 -6.52 5.63 10.96
CA ASN A 54 -6.62 4.58 9.93
C ASN A 54 -5.24 4.14 9.39
N GLY A 55 -4.14 4.53 10.06
CA GLY A 55 -2.80 4.04 9.70
C GLY A 55 -2.55 2.59 10.06
N GLN A 56 -3.28 2.06 11.05
CA GLN A 56 -3.23 0.65 11.47
C GLN A 56 -4.60 -0.02 11.41
N VAL A 57 -5.65 0.73 11.07
CA VAL A 57 -7.01 0.20 10.91
C VAL A 57 -7.33 0.14 9.42
N PRO A 58 -7.51 -1.05 8.84
CA PRO A 58 -7.71 -1.19 7.41
C PRO A 58 -9.10 -0.70 7.04
N LEU A 59 -9.17 0.15 6.04
CA LEU A 59 -10.42 0.48 5.38
C LEU A 59 -10.88 -0.72 4.53
N SER A 60 -12.19 -0.81 4.28
CA SER A 60 -12.73 -2.00 3.62
C SER A 60 -12.18 -2.24 2.21
N GLU A 61 -11.91 -1.15 1.49
CA GLU A 61 -11.49 -1.16 0.08
C GLU A 61 -10.67 0.10 -0.24
N THR A 62 -9.84 0.04 -1.28
CA THR A 62 -9.06 1.21 -1.75
C THR A 62 -9.93 2.42 -2.07
N ARG A 63 -11.15 2.24 -2.60
CA ARG A 63 -12.10 3.37 -2.82
C ARG A 63 -12.47 4.10 -1.52
N CYS A 64 -12.54 3.38 -0.41
CA CYS A 64 -12.80 3.96 0.91
C CYS A 64 -11.57 4.74 1.38
N LEU A 65 -10.36 4.25 1.11
CA LEU A 65 -9.11 4.98 1.33
C LEU A 65 -9.06 6.27 0.52
N LEU A 66 -9.37 6.24 -0.78
CA LEU A 66 -9.45 7.44 -1.62
C LEU A 66 -10.42 8.48 -1.03
N SER A 67 -11.61 8.02 -0.63
CA SER A 67 -12.64 8.89 -0.03
C SER A 67 -12.19 9.43 1.34
N HIS A 68 -11.46 8.62 2.11
CA HIS A 68 -10.88 9.01 3.39
C HIS A 68 -9.78 10.07 3.21
N LEU A 69 -8.88 9.89 2.25
CA LEU A 69 -7.82 10.85 1.92
C LEU A 69 -8.40 12.21 1.53
N ARG A 70 -9.48 12.24 0.73
CA ARG A 70 -10.17 13.50 0.41
C ARG A 70 -10.67 14.26 1.65
N ARG A 71 -10.97 13.58 2.76
CA ARG A 71 -11.35 14.23 4.04
C ARG A 71 -10.18 14.90 4.74
N HIS A 72 -8.94 14.49 4.45
CA HIS A 72 -7.72 15.21 4.85
C HIS A 72 -7.42 16.41 3.95
N GLY A 73 -8.23 16.65 2.92
CA GLY A 73 -7.99 17.73 1.96
C GLY A 73 -6.91 17.42 0.91
N VAL A 74 -6.45 16.16 0.83
CA VAL A 74 -5.48 15.77 -0.20
C VAL A 74 -6.17 15.43 -1.51
N VAL A 75 -5.55 15.84 -2.61
CA VAL A 75 -5.94 15.44 -3.97
C VAL A 75 -5.23 14.14 -4.29
N VAL A 76 -5.99 13.18 -4.83
CA VAL A 76 -5.48 11.85 -5.15
C VAL A 76 -5.50 11.69 -6.66
N ALA A 77 -4.33 11.36 -7.21
CA ALA A 77 -4.15 11.07 -8.62
C ALA A 77 -5.07 9.91 -8.99
N TRP A 78 -5.92 10.14 -9.99
CA TRP A 78 -6.87 9.14 -10.41
C TRP A 78 -6.15 7.87 -10.86
N THR A 79 -6.47 6.74 -10.23
CA THR A 79 -5.97 5.43 -10.66
C THR A 79 -6.55 5.06 -12.02
N PRO A 80 -5.78 4.38 -12.89
CA PRO A 80 -6.24 4.00 -14.22
C PRO A 80 -7.53 3.19 -14.14
N SER A 81 -8.59 3.73 -14.73
CA SER A 81 -9.87 3.02 -14.85
C SER A 81 -9.79 2.07 -16.04
N GLY A 82 -10.05 0.79 -15.80
CA GLY A 82 -10.09 -0.24 -16.84
C GLY A 82 -9.23 -1.47 -16.51
N ARG A 83 -8.99 -2.30 -17.54
CA ARG A 83 -8.19 -3.50 -17.40
C ARG A 83 -6.71 -3.12 -17.32
N LEU A 84 -6.11 -3.31 -16.15
CA LEU A 84 -4.67 -3.17 -15.98
C LEU A 84 -3.92 -4.15 -16.88
N SER A 85 -2.90 -3.67 -17.58
CA SER A 85 -1.95 -4.51 -18.31
C SER A 85 -1.20 -5.44 -17.35
N GLN A 86 -0.71 -6.57 -17.85
CA GLN A 86 0.03 -7.52 -17.03
C GLN A 86 1.25 -6.88 -16.36
N GLY A 87 2.05 -6.13 -17.13
CA GLY A 87 3.21 -5.42 -16.58
C GLY A 87 2.85 -4.40 -15.49
N THR A 88 1.67 -3.77 -15.57
CA THR A 88 1.19 -2.87 -14.51
C THR A 88 0.82 -3.64 -13.24
N LYS A 89 0.20 -4.82 -13.38
CA LYS A 89 -0.09 -5.70 -12.22
C LYS A 89 1.19 -6.18 -11.54
N GLU A 90 2.18 -6.59 -12.33
CA GLU A 90 3.49 -7.04 -11.83
C GLU A 90 4.23 -5.91 -11.12
N ALA A 91 4.16 -4.68 -11.65
CA ALA A 91 4.71 -3.51 -10.97
C ALA A 91 4.08 -3.28 -9.59
N PHE A 92 2.75 -3.44 -9.46
CA PHE A 92 2.09 -3.34 -8.15
C PHE A 92 2.49 -4.47 -7.20
N VAL A 93 2.61 -5.71 -7.69
CA VAL A 93 3.11 -6.83 -6.87
C VAL A 93 4.52 -6.55 -6.38
N SER A 94 5.41 -6.08 -7.27
CA SER A 94 6.79 -5.72 -6.93
C SER A 94 6.86 -4.59 -5.90
N TRP A 95 5.95 -3.61 -5.98
CA TRP A 95 5.83 -2.58 -4.95
C TRP A 95 5.50 -3.19 -3.57
N TYR A 96 4.53 -4.10 -3.48
CA TYR A 96 4.21 -4.77 -2.22
C TYR A 96 5.38 -5.60 -1.68
N GLU A 97 6.10 -6.31 -2.55
CA GLU A 97 7.31 -7.05 -2.17
C GLU A 97 8.40 -6.12 -1.64
N SER A 98 8.56 -4.93 -2.24
CA SER A 98 9.57 -3.96 -1.84
C SER A 98 9.39 -3.45 -0.40
N LEU A 99 8.16 -3.46 0.14
CA LEU A 99 7.89 -3.08 1.52
C LEU A 99 8.61 -3.99 2.54
N PHE A 100 8.91 -5.23 2.14
CA PHE A 100 9.51 -6.24 3.00
C PHE A 100 10.98 -6.52 2.66
N ALA A 101 11.47 -6.06 1.51
CA ALA A 101 12.86 -6.28 1.06
C ALA A 101 13.91 -5.69 2.02
N GLY A 102 13.54 -4.68 2.84
CA GLY A 102 14.39 -4.11 3.88
C GLY A 102 14.39 -4.88 5.21
N ILE A 103 13.36 -5.69 5.47
CA ILE A 103 13.17 -6.42 6.74
C ILE A 103 14.09 -7.65 6.81
N GLU A 104 14.45 -8.24 5.66
CA GLU A 104 15.30 -9.43 5.61
C GLU A 104 16.80 -9.13 5.78
N LYS A 105 17.23 -7.86 5.76
CA LYS A 105 18.64 -7.48 5.96
C LYS A 105 19.06 -7.30 7.42
N VAL A 106 18.13 -7.32 8.37
CA VAL A 106 18.42 -7.07 9.80
C VAL A 106 18.61 -8.37 10.62
N ASN A 107 18.29 -9.54 10.08
CA ASN A 107 18.47 -10.83 10.77
C ASN A 107 19.69 -11.65 10.27
N GLY A 108 20.70 -10.98 9.73
CA GLY A 108 21.84 -11.63 9.07
C GLY A 108 23.22 -11.26 9.62
N ASN A 109 23.33 -10.76 10.85
CA ASN A 109 24.63 -10.55 11.50
C ASN A 109 24.51 -10.70 13.01
N ASP A 110 24.80 -11.90 13.51
CA ASP A 110 25.68 -12.11 14.67
C ASP A 110 25.87 -13.62 14.90
N ASN A 111 27.04 -14.17 14.53
CA ASN A 111 28.03 -14.59 15.51
C ASN A 111 29.29 -15.10 14.80
N SER A 112 30.42 -14.68 15.36
CA SER A 112 31.80 -15.06 15.00
C SER A 112 32.08 -16.55 15.15
#